data_AF-A0A9D8YAH0-F1
#
_entry.id   AF-A0A9D8YAH0-F1
#
_cell.length_a   1.000
_cell.length_b   1.000
_cell.length_c   1.000
_cell.angle_alpha   90.00
_cell.angle_beta   90.00
_cell.angle_gamma   90.00
#
_symmetry.space_group_name_H-M   'P 1'
#
loop_
_entity.id
_entity.type
_entity.pdbx_description
1 polymer ?
#
loop_
_entity_poly.entity_id
_entity_poly.type
_entity_poly.pdbx_seq_one_letter_code
_entity_poly.pdbx_strand_id
1 'polypeptide(L)'
;MMNFNQFSISKKRIEILLGLSLTPLLIKSINYIFIGSPTPLFAFMLFGGLLLFAYSNETKYRSLIVKIWSGAIIFWGIARISIMTLFLTTSVDEAHVRSQFGIWFILLSTVYIAAGLYLFTSAKKADSLRLN
;
A
#
# COMPACT_ATOMS: atom_id res chain seq x y z
N MET A 1 -12.88 -15.37 24.38
CA MET A 1 -11.43 -15.14 24.60
C MET A 1 -10.67 -15.51 23.34
N MET A 2 -9.91 -14.59 22.76
CA MET A 2 -9.07 -14.88 21.59
C MET A 2 -7.83 -15.65 22.06
N ASN A 3 -7.52 -16.78 21.44
CA ASN A 3 -6.40 -17.62 21.84
C ASN A 3 -5.06 -16.91 21.54
N PHE A 4 -4.08 -16.94 22.44
CA PHE A 4 -2.82 -16.17 22.33
C PHE A 4 -2.08 -16.43 21.00
N ASN A 5 -2.19 -17.67 20.49
CA ASN A 5 -1.68 -18.08 19.18
C ASN A 5 -2.36 -17.37 17.99
N GLN A 6 -3.66 -17.07 18.07
CA GLN A 6 -4.38 -16.35 17.00
C GLN A 6 -3.94 -14.89 16.91
N PHE A 7 -3.63 -14.26 18.03
CA PHE A 7 -3.15 -12.88 18.06
C PHE A 7 -1.77 -12.74 17.38
N SER A 8 -0.83 -13.64 17.71
CA SER A 8 0.51 -13.71 17.12
C SER A 8 0.49 -13.92 15.59
N ILE A 9 -0.36 -14.84 15.10
CA ILE A 9 -0.48 -15.13 13.66
C ILE A 9 -1.03 -13.91 12.91
N SER A 10 -1.98 -13.17 13.47
CA SER A 10 -2.54 -11.98 12.83
C SER A 10 -1.50 -10.84 12.72
N LYS A 11 -0.66 -10.66 13.74
CA LYS A 11 0.40 -9.65 13.77
C LYS A 11 1.43 -9.89 12.64
N LYS A 12 1.93 -11.13 12.52
CA LYS A 12 2.86 -11.52 11.44
C LYS A 12 2.26 -11.33 10.04
N ARG A 13 0.98 -11.67 9.84
CA ARG A 13 0.31 -11.46 8.54
C ARG A 13 0.24 -9.99 8.14
N ILE A 14 -0.08 -9.11 9.09
CA ILE A 14 -0.11 -7.66 8.86
C ILE A 14 1.29 -7.15 8.49
N GLU A 15 2.33 -7.60 9.20
CA GLU A 15 3.73 -7.23 8.92
C GLU A 15 4.17 -7.64 7.52
N ILE A 16 3.87 -8.88 7.12
CA ILE A 16 4.17 -9.38 5.77
C ILE A 16 3.43 -8.55 4.72
N LEU A 17 2.14 -8.28 4.91
CA LEU A 17 1.35 -7.49 3.96
C LEU A 17 1.84 -6.05 3.85
N LEU A 18 2.25 -5.43 4.95
CA LEU A 18 2.85 -4.10 4.94
C LEU A 18 4.18 -4.10 4.17
N GLY A 19 5.06 -5.08 4.44
CA GLY A 19 6.33 -5.22 3.72
C GLY A 19 6.13 -5.44 2.22
N LEU A 20 5.21 -6.34 1.85
CA LEU A 20 4.86 -6.61 0.44
C LEU A 20 4.25 -5.39 -0.24
N SER A 21 3.44 -4.59 0.47
CA SER A 21 2.83 -3.40 -0.10
C SER A 21 3.84 -2.30 -0.45
N LEU A 22 4.98 -2.25 0.25
CA LEU A 22 6.09 -1.34 -0.02
C LEU A 22 6.98 -1.80 -1.18
N THR A 23 7.01 -3.10 -1.49
CA THR A 23 7.95 -3.65 -2.47
C THR A 23 7.88 -2.97 -3.84
N PRO A 24 6.70 -2.66 -4.40
CA PRO A 24 6.68 -2.04 -5.73
C PRO A 24 7.05 -0.55 -5.71
N LEU A 25 6.87 0.12 -4.57
CA LEU A 25 7.43 1.47 -4.38
C LEU A 25 8.96 1.39 -4.38
N LEU A 26 9.56 0.44 -3.66
CA LEU A 26 11.00 0.19 -3.67
C LEU A 26 11.53 -0.13 -5.07
N ILE A 27 10.88 -1.03 -5.80
CA ILE A 27 11.25 -1.37 -7.19
C ILE A 27 11.21 -0.12 -8.08
N LYS A 28 10.16 0.71 -7.95
CA LYS A 28 10.08 1.98 -8.68
C LYS A 28 11.17 2.96 -8.26
N SER A 29 11.51 3.07 -6.99
CA SER A 29 12.63 3.88 -6.50
C SER A 29 13.93 3.45 -7.14
N ILE A 30 14.24 2.15 -7.16
CA ILE A 30 15.44 1.61 -7.79
C ILE A 30 15.47 1.95 -9.28
N ASN A 31 14.38 1.66 -10.01
CA ASN A 31 14.29 1.94 -11.44
C ASN A 31 14.46 3.43 -11.77
N TYR A 32 13.88 4.33 -10.96
CA TYR A 32 13.94 5.76 -11.22
C TYR A 32 15.27 6.40 -10.82
N ILE A 33 15.98 5.83 -9.84
CA ILE A 33 17.35 6.24 -9.53
C ILE A 33 18.26 6.07 -10.76
N PHE A 34 18.13 4.97 -11.50
CA PHE A 34 18.89 4.75 -12.74
C PHE A 34 18.55 5.75 -13.85
N ILE A 35 17.37 6.37 -13.80
CA ILE A 35 16.91 7.40 -14.75
C ILE A 35 17.24 8.82 -14.23
N GLY A 36 17.90 8.93 -13.06
CA GLY A 36 18.24 10.22 -12.45
C GLY A 36 17.07 10.95 -11.78
N SER A 37 15.95 10.25 -11.52
CA SER A 37 14.77 10.82 -10.87
C SER A 37 14.62 10.28 -9.43
N PRO A 38 14.96 11.05 -8.39
CA PRO A 38 14.92 10.56 -7.01
C PRO A 38 13.51 10.57 -6.40
N THR A 39 12.48 11.03 -7.12
CA THR A 39 11.14 11.26 -6.55
C THR A 39 10.54 10.02 -5.87
N PRO A 40 10.55 8.81 -6.49
CA PRO A 40 9.99 7.64 -5.82
C PRO A 40 10.85 7.16 -4.65
N LEU A 41 12.15 7.47 -4.63
CA LEU A 41 13.01 7.18 -3.48
C LEU A 41 12.60 8.01 -2.25
N PHE A 42 12.34 9.30 -2.42
CA PHE A 42 11.87 10.14 -1.31
C PHE A 42 10.51 9.67 -0.77
N ALA A 43 9.59 9.29 -1.65
CA ALA A 43 8.32 8.69 -1.22
C ALA A 43 8.55 7.38 -0.44
N PHE A 44 9.44 6.51 -0.93
CA PHE A 44 9.79 5.27 -0.21
C PHE A 44 10.39 5.54 1.17
N MET A 45 11.33 6.47 1.27
CA MET A 45 11.94 6.83 2.55
C MET A 45 10.92 7.41 3.53
N LEU A 46 10.02 8.27 3.05
CA LEU A 46 8.97 8.86 3.89
C LEU A 46 8.00 7.78 4.41
N PHE A 47 7.39 7.00 3.52
CA PHE A 47 6.39 6.01 3.92
C PHE A 47 6.99 4.80 4.61
N GLY A 48 8.13 4.32 4.12
CA GLY A 48 8.91 3.24 4.74
C GLY A 48 9.39 3.65 6.13
N GLY A 49 9.90 4.88 6.29
CA GLY A 49 10.31 5.44 7.58
C GLY A 49 9.14 5.55 8.56
N LEU A 50 7.99 6.07 8.13
CA LEU A 50 6.78 6.13 8.94
C LEU A 50 6.31 4.74 9.38
N LEU A 51 6.38 3.74 8.51
CA LEU A 51 6.01 2.36 8.83
C LEU A 51 7.01 1.69 9.78
N LEU A 52 8.31 1.91 9.61
CA LEU A 52 9.33 1.43 10.53
C LEU A 52 9.18 2.07 11.92
N PHE A 53 8.90 3.38 11.97
CA PHE A 53 8.61 4.09 13.22
C PHE A 53 7.33 3.60 13.90
N ALA A 54 6.28 3.31 13.12
CA ALA A 54 5.05 2.70 13.61
C ALA A 54 5.28 1.29 14.18
N TYR A 55 6.28 0.58 13.66
CA TYR A 55 6.59 -0.77 14.07
C TYR A 55 7.46 -0.82 15.33
N SER A 56 8.45 0.09 15.44
CA SER A 56 9.34 0.16 16.60
C SER A 56 8.64 0.62 17.88
N ASN A 57 7.48 1.28 17.76
CA ASN A 57 6.71 1.77 18.89
C ASN A 57 5.42 0.95 19.09
N GLU A 58 5.19 0.39 20.29
CA GLU A 58 3.94 -0.33 20.65
C GLU A 58 2.72 0.61 20.83
N THR A 59 2.79 1.82 20.30
CA THR A 59 1.91 2.92 20.66
C THR A 59 0.57 2.90 19.92
N LYS A 60 -0.34 3.76 20.40
CA LYS A 60 -1.59 4.17 19.74
C LYS A 60 -1.38 4.59 18.27
N TYR A 61 -0.20 5.07 17.91
CA TYR A 61 0.12 5.57 16.57
C TYR A 61 0.29 4.46 15.53
N ARG A 62 0.60 3.22 15.93
CA ARG A 62 0.76 2.10 14.99
C ARG A 62 -0.49 1.90 14.14
N SER A 63 -1.67 1.86 14.77
CA SER A 63 -2.93 1.68 14.05
C SER A 63 -3.24 2.87 13.14
N LEU A 64 -3.03 4.10 13.61
CA LEU A 64 -3.23 5.30 12.81
C LEU A 64 -2.36 5.29 11.54
N ILE A 65 -1.07 4.98 11.69
CA ILE A 65 -0.14 4.95 10.56
C ILE A 65 -0.51 3.82 9.59
N VAL A 66 -0.87 2.63 10.08
CA VAL A 66 -1.36 1.54 9.21
C VAL A 66 -2.63 1.95 8.47
N LYS A 67 -3.57 2.66 9.11
CA LYS A 67 -4.77 3.17 8.44
C LYS A 67 -4.46 4.21 7.37
N ILE A 68 -3.57 5.17 7.66
CA ILE A 68 -3.13 6.18 6.69
C ILE A 68 -2.48 5.49 5.48
N TRP A 69 -1.57 4.55 5.72
CA TRP A 69 -0.90 3.79 4.67
C TRP A 69 -1.89 2.94 3.85
N SER A 70 -2.83 2.27 4.52
CA SER A 70 -3.88 1.50 3.85
C SER A 70 -4.75 2.41 2.98
N GLY A 71 -5.13 3.58 3.48
CA GLY A 71 -5.87 4.59 2.73
C GLY A 71 -5.10 5.06 1.50
N ALA A 72 -3.80 5.32 1.63
CA ALA A 72 -2.95 5.70 0.51
C ALA A 72 -2.88 4.61 -0.57
N ILE A 73 -2.74 3.34 -0.19
CA ILE A 73 -2.74 2.21 -1.13
C ILE A 73 -4.09 2.08 -1.86
N ILE A 74 -5.20 2.17 -1.12
CA ILE A 74 -6.55 2.10 -1.71
C ILE A 74 -6.74 3.25 -2.69
N PHE A 75 -6.43 4.48 -2.27
CA PHE A 75 -6.54 5.67 -3.10
C PHE A 75 -5.69 5.54 -4.36
N TRP A 76 -4.45 5.06 -4.24
CA TRP A 76 -3.57 4.81 -5.37
C TRP A 76 -4.12 3.79 -6.35
N GLY A 77 -4.67 2.67 -5.85
CA GLY A 77 -5.30 1.65 -6.69
C GLY A 77 -6.52 2.19 -7.44
N ILE A 78 -7.38 2.94 -6.75
CA ILE A 78 -8.55 3.60 -7.36
C ILE A 78 -8.10 4.61 -8.42
N ALA A 79 -7.18 5.51 -8.08
CA ALA A 79 -6.66 6.53 -9.00
C ALA A 79 -6.10 5.89 -10.27
N ARG A 80 -5.38 4.75 -10.16
CA ARG A 80 -4.83 4.06 -11.32
C ARG A 80 -5.92 3.50 -12.24
N ILE A 81 -6.96 2.90 -11.67
CA ILE A 81 -8.12 2.40 -12.43
C ILE A 81 -8.85 3.57 -13.09
N SER A 82 -9.09 4.67 -12.37
CA SER A 82 -9.74 5.87 -12.91
C SER A 82 -8.96 6.49 -14.07
N ILE A 83 -7.64 6.66 -13.94
CA ILE A 83 -6.79 7.17 -15.01
C ILE A 83 -6.84 6.25 -16.23
N MET A 84 -6.83 4.93 -16.03
CA MET A 84 -6.99 3.99 -17.13
C MET A 84 -8.34 4.14 -17.83
N THR A 85 -9.44 4.27 -17.09
CA THR A 85 -10.76 4.47 -17.71
C THR A 85 -10.82 5.74 -18.55
N LEU A 86 -10.13 6.82 -18.12
CA LEU A 86 -10.00 8.03 -18.94
C LEU A 86 -9.23 7.74 -20.24
N PHE A 87 -8.13 7.00 -20.16
CA PHE A 87 -7.36 6.63 -21.37
C PHE A 87 -8.14 5.72 -22.31
N LEU A 88 -9.00 4.83 -21.83
CA LEU A 88 -9.88 4.03 -22.68
C LEU A 88 -10.91 4.89 -23.44
N THR A 89 -11.29 6.04 -22.88
CA THR A 89 -12.25 6.97 -23.52
C THR A 89 -11.60 7.99 -24.44
N THR A 90 -10.27 8.09 -24.44
CA THR A 90 -9.53 9.06 -25.28
C THR A 90 -8.78 8.33 -26.38
N SER A 91 -8.68 8.94 -27.57
CA SER A 91 -7.95 8.40 -28.71
C SER A 91 -6.43 8.63 -28.62
N VAL A 92 -5.89 8.80 -27.41
CA VAL A 92 -4.46 9.09 -27.18
C VAL A 92 -3.69 7.77 -27.24
N ASP A 93 -3.10 7.49 -28.40
CA ASP A 93 -2.38 6.23 -28.65
C ASP A 93 -0.89 6.30 -28.32
N GLU A 94 -0.55 6.71 -27.09
CA GLU A 94 0.84 6.74 -26.65
C GLU A 94 1.33 5.35 -26.21
N ALA A 95 2.43 4.87 -26.80
CA ALA A 95 3.03 3.59 -26.44
C ALA A 95 3.39 3.51 -24.94
N HIS A 96 3.79 4.63 -24.35
CA HIS A 96 4.09 4.70 -22.92
C HIS A 96 2.85 4.43 -22.06
N VAL A 97 1.71 5.03 -22.40
CA VAL A 97 0.42 4.85 -21.70
C VAL A 97 -0.04 3.39 -21.80
N ARG A 98 0.00 2.78 -22.99
CA ARG A 98 -0.36 1.36 -23.16
C ARG A 98 0.48 0.43 -22.29
N SER A 99 1.78 0.72 -22.15
CA SER A 99 2.68 -0.08 -21.32
C SER A 99 2.40 0.05 -19.81
N GLN A 100 1.84 1.17 -19.35
CA GLN A 100 1.59 1.43 -17.92
C GLN A 100 0.17 1.12 -17.45
N PHE A 101 -0.80 1.06 -18.37
CA PHE A 101 -2.22 0.85 -18.07
C PHE A 101 -2.78 -0.43 -18.72
N GLY A 102 -1.92 -1.41 -19.00
CA GLY A 102 -2.36 -2.72 -19.49
C GLY A 102 -3.13 -3.53 -18.45
N ILE A 103 -3.73 -4.66 -18.89
CA ILE A 103 -4.53 -5.57 -18.05
C ILE A 103 -3.80 -6.01 -16.77
N TRP A 104 -2.48 -6.21 -16.84
CA TRP A 104 -1.65 -6.58 -15.68
C TRP A 104 -1.66 -5.52 -14.58
N PHE A 105 -1.73 -4.24 -14.95
CA PHE A 105 -1.77 -3.15 -13.98
C PHE A 105 -3.15 -3.01 -13.33
N ILE A 106 -4.24 -3.40 -14.02
CA ILE A 106 -5.56 -3.51 -13.40
C ILE A 106 -5.53 -4.56 -12.31
N LEU A 107 -5.08 -5.78 -12.63
CA LEU A 107 -5.00 -6.88 -11.67
C LEU A 107 -4.17 -6.48 -10.45
N LEU A 108 -3.01 -5.85 -10.69
CA LEU A 108 -2.17 -5.34 -9.61
C LEU A 108 -2.90 -4.29 -8.76
N SER A 109 -3.65 -3.37 -9.38
CA SER A 109 -4.43 -2.34 -8.69
C SER A 109 -5.56 -2.93 -7.85
N THR A 110 -6.24 -3.97 -8.35
CA THR A 110 -7.26 -4.72 -7.60
C THR A 110 -6.65 -5.40 -6.38
N VAL A 111 -5.48 -6.05 -6.54
CA VAL A 111 -4.75 -6.67 -5.41
C VAL A 111 -4.38 -5.61 -4.37
N TYR A 112 -3.93 -4.43 -4.80
CA TYR A 112 -3.63 -3.33 -3.89
C TYR A 112 -4.84 -2.85 -3.11
N ILE A 113 -5.98 -2.64 -3.78
CA ILE A 113 -7.22 -2.23 -3.12
C ILE A 113 -7.63 -3.28 -2.09
N ALA A 114 -7.61 -4.56 -2.46
CA ALA A 114 -7.95 -5.65 -1.55
C ALA A 114 -7.01 -5.72 -0.33
N ALA A 115 -5.69 -5.61 -0.56
CA ALA A 115 -4.70 -5.58 0.52
C ALA A 115 -4.88 -4.38 1.44
N GLY A 116 -5.12 -3.19 0.88
CA GLY A 116 -5.38 -1.97 1.65
C GLY A 116 -6.66 -2.08 2.48
N LEU A 117 -7.75 -2.59 1.92
CA LEU A 117 -9.01 -2.81 2.66
C LEU A 117 -8.82 -3.80 3.81
N TYR A 118 -8.08 -4.89 3.58
CA TYR A 118 -7.77 -5.87 4.61
C TYR A 118 -6.93 -5.27 5.74
N LEU A 119 -5.89 -4.50 5.42
CA LEU A 119 -5.05 -3.82 6.41
C LEU A 119 -5.85 -2.79 7.21
N PHE A 120 -6.69 -2.00 6.55
CA PHE A 120 -7.52 -0.98 7.19
C PHE A 120 -8.51 -1.57 8.19
N THR A 121 -9.24 -2.62 7.78
CA THR A 121 -10.21 -3.31 8.65
C THR A 121 -9.52 -4.02 9.81
N SER A 122 -8.35 -4.62 9.58
CA SER A 122 -7.54 -5.23 10.63
C SER A 122 -7.05 -4.21 11.66
N ALA A 123 -6.58 -3.04 11.22
CA ALA A 123 -6.16 -1.96 12.10
C ALA A 123 -7.33 -1.40 12.92
N LYS A 124 -8.51 -1.21 12.30
CA LYS A 124 -9.72 -0.78 13.00
C LYS A 124 -10.16 -1.78 14.08
N LYS A 125 -10.10 -3.08 13.78
CA LYS A 125 -10.43 -4.14 14.76
C LYS A 125 -9.44 -4.15 15.93
N ALA A 126 -8.14 -4.00 15.66
CA ALA A 126 -7.12 -3.92 16.69
C ALA A 126 -7.35 -2.76 17.67
N ASP A 127 -7.82 -1.61 17.19
CA ASP A 127 -8.17 -0.49 18.07
C ASP A 127 -9.40 -0.78 18.94
N SER A 128 -10.44 -1.39 18.37
CA SER A 128 -11.67 -1.69 19.13
C SER A 128 -11.43 -2.65 20.29
N LEU A 129 -10.46 -3.55 20.17
CA LEU A 129 -10.07 -4.49 21.22
C LEU A 129 -9.19 -3.85 22.32
N ARG A 130 -8.62 -2.67 22.07
CA ARG A 130 -7.82 -1.94 23.07
C ARG A 130 -8.69 -1.05 23.98
N LEU A 131 -9.94 -0.80 23.59
CA LEU A 131 -10.87 0.10 24.29
C LEU A 131 -11.86 -0.65 25.19
N ASN A 132 -11.90 -1.99 25.10
CA ASN A 132 -12.73 -2.88 25.93
C ASN A 132 -11.82 -3.66 26.87
#